data_AF-A0A914PY55-F1
#
_entry.id   AF-A0A914PY55-F1
#
_cell.length_a   1.000
_cell.length_b   1.000
_cell.length_c   1.000
_cell.angle_alpha   90.00
_cell.angle_beta   90.00
_cell.angle_gamma   90.00
#
_symmetry.space_group_name_H-M   'P 1'
#
loop_
_entity.id
_entity.type
_entity.pdbx_description
1 polymer ?
#
loop_
_entity_poly.entity_id
_entity_poly.type
_entity_poly.pdbx_seq_one_letter_code
_entity_poly.pdbx_strand_id
1 'polypeptide(L)'
;MMKYQNQKNGGLESSDNESEDNSSPPKILPPQRNQINKCDTCKKRIISGGVQNFDEDELTIQCGHCHKWYHNACENLENFEKVHIQVYHCLKCVTTVGASIKKPIVAEHRYKYWKESEIDKNFQVGTKPWTDKFSRIHFPEFSALKVYSDGNEMNKEFNFDQDWTEPMKIKNKAGLGLEVPENLDIKRILQIVGRDELIQVIDVYLQRTITMSMGAFYDRWNAENRERLYNMLSFEFSHTKLVFTF
;
A
#
# COMPACT_ATOMS: atom_id res chain seq x y z
N MET A 1 -7.04 47.98 9.71
CA MET A 1 -6.56 48.76 8.53
C MET A 1 -5.59 47.89 7.75
N MET A 2 -5.60 47.98 6.41
CA MET A 2 -4.90 47.14 5.40
C MET A 2 -5.59 45.79 5.13
N LYS A 3 -6.61 45.69 4.26
CA LYS A 3 -6.70 45.89 2.79
C LYS A 3 -5.73 45.02 1.98
N TYR A 4 -6.25 43.86 1.58
CA TYR A 4 -5.83 43.09 0.40
C TYR A 4 -5.78 43.99 -0.83
N GLN A 5 -4.68 43.94 -1.58
CA GLN A 5 -4.59 44.51 -2.92
C GLN A 5 -4.24 43.39 -3.92
N ASN A 6 -5.19 43.12 -4.80
CA ASN A 6 -4.99 42.47 -6.08
C ASN A 6 -4.16 43.38 -6.97
N GLN A 7 -3.09 42.84 -7.58
CA GLN A 7 -2.52 43.41 -8.79
C GLN A 7 -2.54 42.38 -9.90
N LYS A 8 -3.38 42.68 -10.90
CA LYS A 8 -3.22 42.21 -12.28
C LYS A 8 -2.14 43.05 -12.95
N ASN A 9 -1.31 42.41 -13.76
CA ASN A 9 -0.62 42.86 -14.98
C ASN A 9 0.30 41.70 -15.37
N GLY A 10 0.50 41.28 -16.61
CA GLY A 10 0.21 41.77 -17.94
C GLY A 10 0.98 40.82 -18.87
N GLY A 11 0.42 40.50 -20.03
CA GLY A 11 0.96 39.47 -20.92
C GLY A 11 2.35 39.76 -21.48
N LEU A 12 3.05 38.67 -21.78
CA LEU A 12 4.02 38.56 -22.87
C LEU A 12 3.90 37.15 -23.44
N GLU A 13 3.32 37.08 -24.64
CA GLU A 13 3.40 35.94 -25.54
C GLU A 13 4.85 35.82 -26.00
N SER A 14 5.50 34.67 -25.72
CA SER A 14 6.70 34.24 -26.43
C SER A 14 6.39 32.92 -27.12
N SER A 15 6.33 33.00 -28.44
CA SER A 15 6.24 31.89 -29.37
C SER A 15 7.60 31.22 -29.52
N ASP A 16 7.81 30.09 -28.84
CA ASP A 16 8.97 29.24 -29.06
C ASP A 16 8.55 28.06 -29.94
N ASN A 17 8.94 28.15 -31.22
CA ASN A 17 8.92 27.06 -32.18
C ASN A 17 10.05 26.08 -31.81
N GLU A 18 9.73 24.98 -31.15
CA GLU A 18 10.65 23.84 -31.03
C GLU A 18 10.53 22.95 -32.26
N SER A 19 11.60 22.91 -33.03
CA SER A 19 11.87 21.98 -34.12
C SER A 19 11.92 20.54 -33.61
N GLU A 20 11.10 19.66 -34.19
CA GLU A 20 11.08 18.22 -33.92
C GLU A 20 12.40 17.55 -34.30
N ASP A 21 13.20 17.15 -33.30
CA ASP A 21 14.36 16.29 -33.48
C ASP A 21 13.93 14.81 -33.51
N ASN A 22 14.08 14.19 -34.68
CA ASN A 22 13.68 12.82 -34.99
C ASN A 22 14.75 11.82 -34.50
N SER A 23 14.80 11.56 -33.20
CA SER A 23 15.61 10.47 -32.64
C SER A 23 15.07 9.91 -31.31
N SER A 24 13.78 9.57 -31.27
CA SER A 24 13.19 8.84 -30.12
C SER A 24 13.24 7.31 -30.33
N PRO A 25 13.53 6.51 -29.28
CA PRO A 25 13.42 5.05 -29.33
C PRO A 25 11.95 4.64 -29.56
N PRO A 26 11.67 3.44 -30.10
CA PRO A 26 10.34 3.08 -30.57
C PRO A 26 9.29 3.22 -29.47
N LYS A 27 8.32 4.12 -29.69
CA LYS A 27 7.14 4.28 -28.85
C LYS A 27 6.44 2.93 -28.77
N ILE A 28 6.29 2.38 -27.56
CA ILE A 28 5.48 1.20 -27.31
C ILE A 28 4.05 1.55 -27.73
N LEU A 29 3.62 1.00 -28.87
CA LEU A 29 2.27 1.21 -29.37
C LEU A 29 1.27 0.61 -28.36
N PRO A 30 0.16 1.31 -28.05
CA PRO A 30 -0.91 0.72 -27.25
C PRO A 30 -1.44 -0.54 -27.95
N PRO A 31 -1.78 -1.60 -27.20
CA PRO A 31 -2.19 -2.87 -27.79
C PRO A 31 -3.41 -2.67 -28.70
N GLN A 32 -3.33 -3.17 -29.93
CA GLN A 32 -4.42 -3.10 -30.89
C GLN A 32 -5.64 -3.87 -30.36
N ARG A 33 -6.79 -3.17 -30.33
CA ARG A 33 -7.99 -3.48 -29.53
C ARG A 33 -8.79 -4.75 -29.90
N ASN A 34 -8.28 -5.66 -30.72
CA ASN A 34 -9.08 -6.74 -31.33
C ASN A 34 -8.51 -8.17 -31.28
N GLN A 35 -7.54 -8.48 -30.44
CA GLN A 35 -7.21 -9.88 -30.12
C GLN A 35 -7.58 -10.18 -28.67
N ILE A 36 -8.51 -11.11 -28.47
CA ILE A 36 -8.84 -11.66 -27.16
C ILE A 36 -7.60 -12.41 -26.66
N ASN A 37 -6.75 -11.75 -25.88
CA ASN A 37 -5.62 -12.40 -25.25
C ASN A 37 -6.16 -13.52 -24.33
N LYS A 38 -5.60 -14.73 -24.45
CA LYS A 38 -5.86 -15.83 -23.52
C LYS A 38 -4.65 -15.95 -22.60
N CYS A 39 -4.89 -16.28 -21.33
CA CYS A 39 -3.83 -16.61 -20.40
C CYS A 39 -3.07 -17.84 -20.91
N ASP A 40 -1.74 -17.75 -21.02
CA ASP A 40 -0.94 -18.89 -21.52
C ASP A 40 -0.94 -20.08 -20.57
N THR A 41 -1.27 -19.88 -19.30
CA THR A 41 -1.32 -20.94 -18.29
C THR A 41 -2.68 -21.63 -18.27
N CYS A 42 -3.77 -20.92 -17.97
CA CYS A 42 -5.10 -21.56 -17.85
C CYS A 42 -5.94 -21.58 -19.14
N LYS A 43 -5.45 -20.95 -20.22
CA LYS A 43 -6.14 -20.79 -21.52
C LYS A 43 -7.49 -20.07 -21.47
N LYS A 44 -7.91 -19.57 -20.30
CA LYS A 44 -9.09 -18.72 -20.12
C LYS A 44 -8.81 -17.32 -20.65
N ARG A 45 -9.90 -16.59 -20.94
CA ARG A 45 -9.86 -15.23 -21.47
C ARG A 45 -9.16 -14.27 -20.51
N ILE A 46 -8.35 -13.37 -21.07
CA ILE A 46 -7.89 -12.16 -20.41
C ILE A 46 -8.83 -11.04 -20.83
N ILE A 47 -9.45 -10.41 -19.85
CA ILE A 47 -10.30 -9.25 -20.07
C ILE A 47 -9.35 -8.06 -20.02
N SER A 48 -8.90 -7.61 -21.19
CA SER A 48 -8.17 -6.34 -21.32
C SER A 48 -9.21 -5.24 -21.56
N GLY A 49 -9.34 -4.33 -20.59
CA GLY A 49 -10.10 -3.07 -20.58
C GLY A 49 -11.34 -2.95 -21.47
N GLY A 50 -12.53 -2.95 -20.84
CA GLY A 50 -13.77 -2.64 -21.56
C GLY A 50 -15.03 -2.31 -20.74
N VAL A 51 -14.98 -2.02 -19.43
CA VAL A 51 -16.09 -1.39 -18.68
C VAL A 51 -15.49 -0.62 -17.50
N GLN A 52 -16.09 0.51 -17.14
CA GLN A 52 -15.73 1.38 -16.01
C GLN A 52 -15.86 0.65 -14.66
N ASN A 53 -14.92 -0.23 -14.32
CA ASN A 53 -14.67 -0.69 -12.96
C ASN A 53 -13.16 -0.80 -12.79
N PHE A 54 -12.62 -0.09 -11.78
CA PHE A 54 -11.23 -0.22 -11.37
C PHE A 54 -10.96 -1.69 -10.99
N ASP A 55 -9.86 -2.27 -11.50
CA ASP A 55 -9.13 -3.47 -11.05
C ASP A 55 -8.81 -4.53 -12.13
N GLU A 56 -9.55 -4.64 -13.25
CA GLU A 56 -9.33 -5.78 -14.17
C GLU A 56 -7.98 -5.77 -14.91
N ASP A 57 -7.48 -4.59 -15.31
CA ASP A 57 -6.15 -4.43 -15.90
C ASP A 57 -5.01 -4.64 -14.88
N GLU A 58 -5.31 -4.59 -13.57
CA GLU A 58 -4.33 -4.91 -12.52
C GLU A 58 -4.12 -6.43 -12.38
N LEU A 59 -5.10 -7.27 -12.74
CA LEU A 59 -5.09 -8.74 -12.52
C LEU A 59 -4.32 -9.58 -13.55
N THR A 60 -3.75 -8.94 -14.57
CA THR A 60 -2.98 -9.64 -15.61
C THR A 60 -1.61 -9.02 -15.86
N ILE A 61 -0.65 -9.82 -16.32
CA ILE A 61 0.71 -9.36 -16.55
C ILE A 61 1.27 -9.99 -17.82
N GLN A 62 2.07 -9.22 -18.56
CA GLN A 62 2.75 -9.70 -19.76
C GLN A 62 4.21 -10.03 -19.44
N CYS A 63 4.67 -11.20 -19.90
CA CYS A 63 6.08 -11.57 -19.81
C CYS A 63 6.91 -10.74 -20.79
N GLY A 64 7.97 -10.09 -20.30
CA GLY A 64 8.89 -9.29 -21.11
C GLY A 64 9.75 -10.10 -22.08
N HIS A 65 9.85 -11.41 -21.89
CA HIS A 65 10.62 -12.30 -22.77
C HIS A 65 9.77 -12.95 -23.86
N CYS A 66 8.72 -13.69 -23.49
CA CYS A 66 7.89 -14.42 -24.45
C CYS A 66 6.68 -13.62 -24.96
N HIS A 67 6.45 -12.42 -24.43
CA HIS A 67 5.34 -11.52 -24.76
C HIS A 67 3.94 -12.10 -24.55
N LYS A 68 3.83 -13.27 -23.93
CA LYS A 68 2.55 -13.88 -23.56
C LYS A 68 1.97 -13.22 -22.32
N TRP A 69 0.65 -13.30 -22.23
CA TRP A 69 -0.12 -12.74 -21.12
C TRP A 69 -0.59 -13.83 -20.16
N TYR A 70 -0.67 -13.45 -18.89
CA TYR A 70 -1.00 -14.33 -17.77
C TYR A 70 -1.96 -13.64 -16.81
N HIS A 71 -2.87 -14.39 -16.18
CA HIS A 71 -3.49 -13.93 -14.94
C HIS A 71 -2.44 -13.95 -13.83
N ASN A 72 -2.40 -12.94 -12.97
CA ASN A 72 -1.43 -12.86 -11.88
C ASN A 72 -1.51 -14.11 -10.99
N ALA A 73 -2.73 -14.52 -10.62
CA ALA A 73 -2.99 -15.74 -9.87
C ALA A 73 -2.50 -17.03 -10.56
N CYS A 74 -2.49 -17.10 -11.89
CA CYS A 74 -1.98 -18.28 -12.61
C CYS A 74 -0.44 -18.40 -12.54
N GLU A 75 0.25 -17.34 -12.14
CA GLU A 75 1.70 -17.30 -12.03
C GLU A 75 2.18 -17.08 -10.60
N ASN A 76 1.30 -17.31 -9.62
CA ASN A 76 1.55 -17.07 -8.19
C ASN A 76 2.06 -15.64 -7.90
N LEU A 77 1.61 -14.67 -8.70
CA LEU A 77 1.91 -13.26 -8.52
C LEU A 77 0.74 -12.62 -7.79
N GLU A 78 1.01 -11.99 -6.65
CA GLU A 78 0.00 -11.19 -5.97
C GLU A 78 -0.08 -9.80 -6.63
N ASN A 79 -1.28 -9.21 -6.72
CA ASN A 79 -1.49 -7.95 -7.45
C ASN A 79 -0.62 -6.79 -6.93
N PHE A 80 -0.38 -6.76 -5.62
CA PHE A 80 0.44 -5.72 -5.02
C PHE A 80 1.93 -5.88 -5.34
N GLU A 81 2.41 -7.06 -5.74
CA GLU A 81 3.80 -7.24 -6.14
C GLU A 81 4.05 -6.65 -7.53
N LYS A 82 3.04 -6.75 -8.41
CA LYS A 82 3.09 -6.22 -9.78
C LYS A 82 3.45 -4.73 -9.82
N VAL A 83 2.99 -3.93 -8.85
CA VAL A 83 3.28 -2.49 -8.85
C VAL A 83 4.77 -2.17 -8.70
N HIS A 84 5.57 -3.13 -8.22
CA HIS A 84 7.02 -3.00 -8.04
C HIS A 84 7.82 -3.64 -9.19
N ILE A 85 7.18 -4.34 -10.12
CA ILE A 85 7.85 -5.01 -11.24
C ILE A 85 8.05 -4.02 -12.39
N GLN A 86 9.26 -3.98 -12.95
CA GLN A 86 9.58 -3.27 -14.17
C GLN A 86 9.46 -4.19 -15.39
N VAL A 87 10.08 -5.38 -15.31
CA VAL A 87 9.99 -6.41 -16.35
C VAL A 87 9.63 -7.72 -15.68
N TYR A 88 8.49 -8.27 -16.07
CA TYR A 88 8.03 -9.56 -15.57
C TYR A 88 8.58 -10.71 -16.42
N HIS A 89 9.08 -11.75 -15.77
CA HIS A 89 9.43 -13.02 -16.41
C HIS A 89 8.53 -14.12 -15.84
N CYS A 90 7.78 -14.81 -16.72
CA CYS A 90 6.88 -15.88 -16.31
C CYS A 90 7.62 -17.12 -15.81
N LEU A 91 6.92 -18.01 -15.11
CA LEU A 91 7.50 -19.21 -14.48
C LEU A 91 8.30 -20.08 -15.46
N LYS A 92 7.88 -20.11 -16.74
CA LYS A 92 8.58 -20.83 -17.82
C LYS A 92 9.85 -20.13 -18.32
N CYS A 93 9.88 -18.80 -18.26
CA CYS A 93 10.98 -18.00 -18.79
C CYS A 93 12.05 -17.71 -17.73
N VAL A 94 11.71 -17.77 -16.44
CA VAL A 94 12.66 -17.53 -15.33
C VAL A 94 13.90 -18.43 -15.43
N THR A 95 13.76 -19.68 -15.88
CA THR A 95 14.88 -20.60 -16.06
C THR A 95 15.84 -20.22 -17.19
N THR A 96 15.39 -19.37 -18.12
CA THR A 96 16.15 -18.99 -19.33
C THR A 96 16.71 -17.58 -19.22
N VAL A 97 15.93 -16.62 -18.73
CA VAL A 97 16.29 -15.20 -18.67
C VAL A 97 16.44 -14.66 -17.25
N GLY A 98 16.27 -15.51 -16.23
CA GLY A 98 16.36 -15.13 -14.82
C GLY A 98 15.07 -14.56 -14.24
N ALA A 99 15.13 -14.19 -12.97
CA ALA A 99 13.99 -13.65 -12.22
C ALA A 99 13.44 -12.35 -12.82
N SER A 100 12.21 -11.98 -12.43
CA SER A 100 11.62 -10.70 -12.80
C SER A 100 12.46 -9.52 -12.28
N ILE A 101 12.52 -8.44 -13.06
CA ILE A 101 13.29 -7.23 -12.75
C ILE A 101 12.38 -6.26 -11.97
N LYS A 102 12.79 -5.90 -10.75
CA LYS A 102 12.12 -4.88 -9.94
C LYS A 102 12.42 -3.49 -10.48
N LYS A 103 11.50 -2.56 -10.26
CA LYS A 103 11.70 -1.14 -10.54
C LYS A 103 12.90 -0.61 -9.76
N PRO A 104 13.80 0.17 -10.38
CA PRO A 104 14.97 0.71 -9.72
C PRO A 104 14.55 1.71 -8.64
N ILE A 105 15.36 1.83 -7.59
CA ILE A 105 15.18 2.84 -6.56
C ILE A 105 16.05 4.04 -6.93
N VAL A 106 15.45 5.05 -7.55
CA VAL A 106 16.14 6.28 -7.98
C VAL A 106 15.74 7.50 -7.12
N ALA A 107 14.54 7.51 -6.54
CA ALA A 107 14.02 8.59 -5.73
C ALA A 107 13.24 8.05 -4.50
N GLU A 108 13.92 7.39 -3.57
CA GLU A 108 13.30 6.69 -2.43
C GLU A 108 12.44 7.58 -1.50
N HIS A 109 12.66 8.90 -1.55
CA HIS A 109 11.90 9.92 -0.81
C HIS A 109 10.53 10.26 -1.46
N ARG A 110 10.13 9.50 -2.49
CA ARG A 110 8.92 9.71 -3.30
C ARG A 110 8.15 8.40 -3.46
N TYR A 111 6.82 8.47 -3.58
CA TYR A 111 6.00 7.28 -3.81
C TYR A 111 6.32 6.62 -5.16
N LYS A 112 6.56 7.43 -6.20
CA LYS A 112 7.02 6.96 -7.53
C LYS A 112 8.54 6.84 -7.56
N TYR A 113 9.10 6.08 -6.61
CA TYR A 113 10.54 5.96 -6.34
C TYR A 113 11.40 5.53 -7.54
N TRP A 114 10.76 5.05 -8.61
CA TRP A 114 11.38 4.53 -9.82
C TRP A 114 11.44 5.51 -10.99
N LYS A 115 10.99 6.76 -10.80
CA LYS A 115 11.01 7.77 -11.86
C LYS A 115 12.11 8.79 -11.61
N GLU A 116 12.98 8.99 -12.60
CA GLU A 116 14.03 10.01 -12.55
C GLU A 116 13.47 11.42 -12.41
N SER A 117 12.31 11.70 -13.01
CA SER A 117 11.61 12.98 -12.88
C SER A 117 11.07 13.27 -11.46
N GLU A 118 11.32 12.39 -10.50
CA GLU A 118 10.99 12.58 -9.09
C GLU A 118 12.23 12.89 -8.23
N ILE A 119 13.46 12.80 -8.77
CA ILE A 119 14.71 12.95 -8.00
C ILE A 119 14.83 14.33 -7.33
N ASP A 120 14.53 15.41 -8.05
CA ASP A 120 14.71 16.78 -7.55
C ASP A 120 13.49 17.31 -6.78
N LYS A 121 12.52 16.45 -6.45
CA LYS A 121 11.29 16.86 -5.76
C LYS A 121 11.41 16.74 -4.24
N ASN A 122 10.53 17.45 -3.53
CA ASN A 122 10.48 17.42 -2.07
C ASN A 122 10.16 16.03 -1.51
N PHE A 123 10.51 15.77 -0.24
CA PHE A 123 10.14 14.54 0.46
C PHE A 123 8.62 14.37 0.56
N GLN A 124 8.14 13.13 0.47
CA GLN A 124 6.75 12.78 0.76
C GLN A 124 6.63 12.08 2.11
N VAL A 125 5.59 12.45 2.86
CA VAL A 125 5.23 11.85 4.16
C VAL A 125 5.01 10.34 4.01
N GLY A 126 5.48 9.55 4.97
CA GLY A 126 5.30 8.09 4.98
C GLY A 126 6.27 7.30 4.09
N THR A 127 7.06 7.95 3.22
CA THR A 127 8.16 7.28 2.49
C THR A 127 9.23 6.76 3.44
N LYS A 128 10.04 5.81 2.99
CA LYS A 128 11.07 5.21 3.85
C LYS A 128 12.01 6.25 4.48
N PRO A 129 12.65 7.16 3.71
CA PRO A 129 13.50 8.19 4.29
C PRO A 129 12.74 9.13 5.24
N TRP A 130 11.48 9.43 4.94
CA TRP A 130 10.64 10.28 5.82
C TRP A 130 10.33 9.58 7.14
N THR A 131 9.92 8.31 7.12
CA THR A 131 9.59 7.53 8.31
C THR A 131 10.83 7.32 9.19
N ASP A 132 11.98 7.03 8.57
CA ASP A 132 13.26 6.89 9.26
C ASP A 132 13.66 8.20 9.95
N LYS A 133 13.44 9.36 9.30
CA LYS A 133 13.66 10.68 9.92
C LYS A 133 12.64 10.99 11.01
N PHE A 134 11.36 10.75 10.75
CA PHE A 134 10.26 11.05 11.64
C PHE A 134 10.36 10.27 12.96
N SER A 135 10.77 9.00 12.90
CA SER A 135 10.97 8.15 14.09
C SER A 135 12.02 8.66 15.08
N ARG A 136 12.89 9.59 14.66
CA ARG A 136 13.94 10.20 15.48
C ARG A 136 13.56 11.57 16.05
N ILE A 137 12.38 12.07 15.69
CA ILE A 137 11.87 13.35 16.21
C ILE A 137 11.42 13.13 17.65
N HIS A 138 11.92 14.00 18.54
CA HIS A 138 11.47 14.04 19.93
C HIS A 138 10.29 15.01 20.00
N PHE A 139 9.13 14.50 20.41
CA PHE A 139 7.95 15.31 20.64
C PHE A 139 7.93 15.76 22.11
N PRO A 140 7.44 16.97 22.40
CA PRO A 140 7.18 17.38 23.77
C PRO A 140 6.19 16.42 24.42
N GLU A 141 6.28 16.28 25.74
CA GLU A 141 5.33 15.47 26.50
C GLU A 141 3.90 16.02 26.30
N PHE A 142 2.96 15.12 26.01
CA PHE A 142 1.57 15.50 25.82
C PHE A 142 0.88 15.59 27.20
N SER A 143 0.72 16.82 27.69
CA SER A 143 0.23 17.11 29.05
C SER A 143 -1.28 16.91 29.23
N ALA A 144 -2.06 16.82 28.15
CA ALA A 144 -3.52 16.68 28.18
C ALA A 144 -3.99 15.21 28.15
N LEU A 145 -3.12 14.24 28.48
CA LEU A 145 -3.49 12.83 28.59
C LEU A 145 -3.87 12.51 30.04
N LYS A 146 -5.13 12.18 30.29
CA LYS A 146 -5.53 11.66 31.59
C LYS A 146 -5.14 10.20 31.72
N VAL A 147 -4.38 9.86 32.75
CA VAL A 147 -3.79 8.52 32.92
C VAL A 147 -4.38 7.85 34.16
N TYR A 148 -4.96 6.67 33.96
CA TYR A 148 -5.44 5.80 35.03
C TYR A 148 -4.63 4.50 35.09
N SER A 149 -4.46 3.95 36.28
CA SER A 149 -3.84 2.66 36.54
C SER A 149 -4.67 1.50 35.98
N ASP A 150 -5.99 1.53 36.19
CA ASP A 150 -6.93 0.55 35.66
C ASP A 150 -8.33 1.16 35.40
N GLY A 151 -9.26 0.34 34.95
CA GLY A 151 -10.66 0.74 34.73
C GLY A 151 -11.44 0.97 36.02
N ASN A 152 -11.04 0.40 37.15
CA ASN A 152 -11.72 0.64 38.43
C ASN A 152 -11.46 2.07 38.93
N GLU A 153 -10.22 2.55 38.79
CA GLU A 153 -9.86 3.95 39.07
C GLU A 153 -10.58 4.89 38.10
N MET A 154 -10.57 4.58 36.80
CA MET A 154 -11.29 5.37 35.80
C MET A 154 -12.79 5.47 36.12
N ASN A 155 -13.45 4.36 36.45
CA ASN A 155 -14.88 4.36 36.78
C ASN A 155 -15.20 5.16 38.06
N LYS A 156 -14.25 5.29 39.00
CA LYS A 156 -14.42 6.07 40.24
C LYS A 156 -14.20 7.57 40.00
N GLU A 157 -13.23 7.92 39.17
CA GLU A 157 -12.76 9.30 39.01
C GLU A 157 -13.36 10.02 37.79
N PHE A 158 -13.77 9.27 36.77
CA PHE A 158 -14.38 9.84 35.58
C PHE A 158 -15.85 10.16 35.85
N ASN A 159 -16.23 11.41 35.60
CA ASN A 159 -17.62 11.83 35.67
C ASN A 159 -18.31 11.54 34.33
N PHE A 160 -19.08 10.45 34.27
CA PHE A 160 -19.80 10.04 33.06
C PHE A 160 -20.93 11.00 32.66
N ASP A 161 -21.33 11.93 33.53
CA ASP A 161 -22.33 12.97 33.22
C ASP A 161 -21.71 14.22 32.57
N GLN A 162 -20.37 14.26 32.40
CA GLN A 162 -19.66 15.35 31.74
C GLN A 162 -19.14 14.98 30.35
N ASP A 163 -18.93 16.01 29.53
CA ASP A 163 -18.33 15.85 28.21
C ASP A 163 -16.93 15.23 28.32
N TRP A 164 -16.70 14.22 27.48
CA TRP A 164 -15.37 13.64 27.32
C TRP A 164 -14.52 14.52 26.38
N THR A 165 -13.60 15.30 26.95
CA THR A 165 -12.83 16.32 26.22
C THR A 165 -11.35 16.02 26.03
N GLU A 166 -10.81 15.01 26.72
CA GLU A 166 -9.38 14.70 26.75
C GLU A 166 -9.09 13.21 26.49
N PRO A 167 -8.04 12.85 25.74
CA PRO A 167 -7.63 11.46 25.60
C PRO A 167 -7.34 10.80 26.96
N MET A 168 -7.66 9.51 27.07
CA MET A 168 -7.41 8.73 28.28
C MET A 168 -6.49 7.55 27.99
N LYS A 169 -5.54 7.29 28.89
CA LYS A 169 -4.71 6.09 28.89
C LYS A 169 -5.00 5.29 30.14
N ILE A 170 -5.56 4.09 29.95
CA ILE A 170 -5.78 3.12 31.03
C ILE A 170 -4.68 2.06 30.94
N LYS A 171 -3.83 1.96 31.96
CA LYS A 171 -2.65 1.07 31.93
C LYS A 171 -3.02 -0.42 32.02
N ASN A 172 -4.12 -0.76 32.70
CA ASN A 172 -4.59 -2.12 32.89
C ASN A 172 -6.08 -2.26 32.57
N LYS A 173 -6.49 -3.33 31.90
CA LYS A 173 -7.88 -3.56 31.49
C LYS A 173 -8.87 -3.89 32.64
N ALA A 174 -8.39 -4.20 33.84
CA ALA A 174 -9.24 -4.56 34.97
C ALA A 174 -10.28 -3.46 35.24
N GLY A 175 -11.56 -3.84 35.39
CA GLY A 175 -12.66 -2.88 35.59
C GLY A 175 -13.21 -2.22 34.32
N LEU A 176 -12.63 -2.44 33.13
CA LEU A 176 -13.15 -1.88 31.86
C LEU A 176 -14.29 -2.70 31.24
N GLY A 177 -14.52 -3.94 31.69
CA GLY A 177 -15.42 -4.88 30.99
C GLY A 177 -14.92 -5.28 29.60
N LEU A 178 -13.65 -5.04 29.29
CA LEU A 178 -13.05 -5.36 27.99
C LEU A 178 -12.48 -6.78 27.98
N GLU A 179 -13.08 -7.64 27.15
CA GLU A 179 -12.57 -8.97 26.87
C GLU A 179 -11.51 -8.92 25.76
N VAL A 180 -10.29 -9.31 26.10
CA VAL A 180 -9.14 -9.37 25.19
C VAL A 180 -8.50 -10.73 25.39
N PRO A 181 -8.26 -11.50 24.32
CA PRO A 181 -7.84 -12.88 24.39
C PRO A 181 -6.36 -12.90 24.76
N GLU A 182 -6.02 -13.84 25.63
CA GLU A 182 -4.65 -14.04 26.03
C GLU A 182 -3.86 -14.72 24.90
N ASN A 183 -2.61 -14.31 24.72
CA ASN A 183 -1.67 -14.94 23.76
C ASN A 183 -2.15 -14.95 22.29
N LEU A 184 -3.01 -14.00 21.89
CA LEU A 184 -3.38 -13.83 20.49
C LEU A 184 -2.24 -13.17 19.71
N ASP A 185 -1.62 -13.92 18.81
CA ASP A 185 -0.60 -13.44 17.89
C ASP A 185 -1.06 -13.56 16.42
N ILE A 186 -0.27 -13.00 15.50
CA ILE A 186 -0.60 -13.03 14.07
C ILE A 186 -0.68 -14.45 13.51
N LYS A 187 0.07 -15.41 14.09
CA LYS A 187 0.03 -16.82 13.68
C LYS A 187 -1.31 -17.44 14.06
N ARG A 188 -1.84 -17.14 15.24
CA ARG A 188 -3.13 -17.63 15.70
C ARG A 188 -4.26 -17.02 14.87
N ILE A 189 -4.19 -15.73 14.55
CA ILE A 189 -5.15 -15.08 13.64
C ILE A 189 -5.12 -15.79 12.27
N LEU A 190 -3.94 -16.04 11.69
CA LEU A 190 -3.79 -16.79 10.44
C LEU A 190 -4.45 -18.18 10.49
N GLN A 191 -4.28 -18.92 11.58
CA GLN A 191 -4.88 -20.25 11.75
C GLN A 191 -6.41 -20.23 11.81
N ILE A 192 -6.98 -19.18 12.41
CA ILE A 192 -8.42 -19.04 12.59
C ILE A 192 -9.08 -18.59 11.29
N VAL A 193 -8.49 -17.58 10.65
CA VAL A 193 -9.03 -16.90 9.48
C VAL A 193 -8.70 -17.66 8.20
N GLY A 194 -7.54 -18.31 8.13
CA GLY A 194 -7.05 -19.03 6.96
C GLY A 194 -6.05 -18.21 6.14
N ARG A 195 -5.20 -18.90 5.36
CA ARG A 195 -4.17 -18.25 4.54
C ARG A 195 -4.75 -17.50 3.34
N ASP A 196 -5.87 -18.00 2.80
CA ASP A 196 -6.46 -17.48 1.55
C ASP A 196 -7.38 -16.28 1.77
N GLU A 197 -7.67 -15.91 3.03
CA GLU A 197 -8.51 -14.75 3.33
C GLU A 197 -7.85 -13.48 2.78
N LEU A 198 -8.62 -12.70 2.01
CA LEU A 198 -8.16 -11.44 1.46
C LEU A 198 -8.33 -10.32 2.49
N ILE A 199 -7.24 -9.60 2.73
CA ILE A 199 -7.19 -8.48 3.67
C ILE A 199 -6.75 -7.21 2.97
N GLN A 200 -7.24 -6.07 3.46
CA GLN A 200 -6.76 -4.76 3.04
C GLN A 200 -5.57 -4.36 3.92
N VAL A 201 -4.44 -4.08 3.29
CA VAL A 201 -3.25 -3.57 3.95
C VAL A 201 -2.74 -2.33 3.22
N ILE A 202 -1.93 -1.54 3.91
CA ILE A 202 -1.33 -0.34 3.37
C ILE A 202 0.13 -0.64 3.06
N ASP A 203 0.55 -0.48 1.80
CA ASP A 203 1.98 -0.28 1.51
C ASP A 203 2.34 1.11 2.05
N VAL A 204 3.05 1.11 3.18
CA VAL A 204 3.38 2.33 3.93
C VAL A 204 4.18 3.29 3.08
N TYR A 205 5.15 2.81 2.31
CA TYR A 205 6.06 3.65 1.55
C TYR A 205 5.45 4.16 0.24
N LEU A 206 4.38 3.53 -0.28
CA LEU A 206 3.56 4.09 -1.36
C LEU A 206 2.36 4.91 -0.86
N GLN A 207 2.03 4.84 0.44
CA GLN A 207 0.79 5.39 1.00
C GLN A 207 -0.45 4.94 0.22
N ARG A 208 -0.50 3.65 -0.15
CA ARG A 208 -1.57 3.06 -0.96
C ARG A 208 -2.13 1.82 -0.28
N THR A 209 -3.46 1.72 -0.22
CA THR A 209 -4.16 0.50 0.16
C THR A 209 -4.08 -0.52 -0.97
N ILE A 210 -3.78 -1.76 -0.60
CA ILE A 210 -3.69 -2.92 -1.47
C ILE A 210 -4.42 -4.09 -0.83
N THR A 211 -4.88 -5.01 -1.65
CA THR A 211 -5.43 -6.29 -1.20
C THR A 211 -4.33 -7.35 -1.27
N MET A 212 -4.18 -8.15 -0.22
CA MET A 212 -3.30 -9.34 -0.22
C MET A 212 -3.93 -10.47 0.60
N SER A 213 -3.48 -11.70 0.39
CA SER A 213 -3.87 -12.81 1.25
C SER A 213 -3.26 -12.69 2.65
N MET A 214 -3.97 -13.17 3.68
CA MET A 214 -3.47 -13.21 5.06
C MET A 214 -2.19 -14.06 5.16
N GLY A 215 -2.07 -15.10 4.34
CA GLY A 215 -0.85 -15.87 4.15
C GLY A 215 0.32 -15.02 3.64
N ALA A 216 0.11 -14.25 2.57
CA ALA A 216 1.14 -13.37 2.02
C ALA A 216 1.58 -12.28 3.03
N PHE A 217 0.64 -11.75 3.82
CA PHE A 217 0.95 -10.81 4.90
C PHE A 217 1.76 -11.48 6.02
N TYR A 218 1.35 -12.67 6.46
CA TYR A 218 2.08 -13.43 7.50
C TYR A 218 3.50 -13.77 7.07
N ASP A 219 3.70 -14.19 5.82
CA ASP A 219 5.04 -14.52 5.31
C ASP A 219 5.94 -13.27 5.31
N ARG A 220 5.39 -12.10 4.97
CA ARG A 220 6.09 -10.80 5.06
C ARG A 220 6.33 -10.34 6.48
N TRP A 221 5.40 -10.60 7.39
CA TRP A 221 5.56 -10.34 8.80
C TRP A 221 6.76 -11.10 9.38
N ASN A 222 7.02 -12.32 8.92
CA ASN A 222 8.12 -13.14 9.43
C ASN A 222 9.41 -13.05 8.61
N ALA A 223 9.44 -12.27 7.53
CA ALA A 223 10.63 -12.10 6.71
C ALA A 223 11.76 -11.39 7.47
N GLU A 224 12.98 -11.92 7.40
CA GLU A 224 14.18 -11.32 7.99
C GLU A 224 14.50 -9.96 7.36
N ASN A 225 14.34 -9.86 6.04
CA ASN A 225 14.52 -8.62 5.29
C ASN A 225 13.18 -8.10 4.77
N ARG A 226 12.80 -6.90 5.21
CA ARG A 226 11.56 -6.22 4.82
C ARG A 226 11.88 -5.02 3.94
N GLU A 227 12.03 -5.27 2.64
CA GLU A 227 12.24 -4.21 1.64
C GLU A 227 11.09 -3.18 1.64
N ARG A 228 9.88 -3.61 2.00
CA ARG A 228 8.66 -2.81 2.09
C ARG A 228 8.02 -3.00 3.46
N LEU A 229 7.31 -1.98 3.93
CA LEU A 229 6.48 -2.07 5.13
C LEU A 229 5.01 -2.14 4.74
N TYR A 230 4.32 -3.13 5.29
CA TYR A 230 2.89 -3.32 5.14
C TYR A 230 2.21 -3.18 6.50
N ASN A 231 1.12 -2.43 6.54
CA ASN A 231 0.36 -2.19 7.77
C ASN A 231 -1.10 -2.61 7.58
N MET A 232 -1.62 -3.40 8.52
CA MET A 232 -3.00 -3.87 8.52
C MET A 232 -3.77 -3.07 9.59
N LEU A 233 -4.69 -2.19 9.15
CA LEU A 233 -5.44 -1.31 10.06
C LEU A 233 -6.91 -1.67 10.18
N SER A 234 -7.52 -2.20 9.12
CA SER A 234 -8.97 -2.37 9.01
C SER A 234 -9.37 -3.83 8.91
N PHE A 235 -8.69 -4.71 9.66
CA PHE A 235 -9.08 -6.12 9.74
C PHE A 235 -10.30 -6.27 10.66
N GLU A 236 -11.48 -6.06 10.09
CA GLU A 236 -12.75 -6.20 10.79
C GLU A 236 -13.11 -7.69 10.91
N PHE A 237 -13.13 -8.19 12.14
CA PHE A 237 -13.17 -9.63 12.40
C PHE A 237 -14.51 -10.13 12.96
N SER A 238 -15.51 -9.25 13.11
CA SER A 238 -16.86 -9.58 13.61
C SER A 238 -17.59 -10.63 12.76
N HIS A 239 -17.22 -10.79 11.49
CA HIS A 239 -17.74 -11.82 10.59
C HIS A 239 -16.87 -13.08 10.50
N THR A 240 -15.75 -13.12 11.23
CA THR A 240 -14.80 -14.24 11.18
C THR A 240 -14.98 -15.16 12.38
N LYS A 241 -14.37 -16.35 12.32
CA LYS A 241 -14.33 -17.27 13.45
C LYS A 241 -13.57 -16.72 14.67
N LEU A 242 -12.80 -15.63 14.49
CA LEU A 242 -12.07 -15.00 15.58
C LEU A 242 -13.03 -14.49 16.66
N VAL A 243 -14.23 -14.04 16.31
CA VAL A 243 -15.22 -13.55 17.28
C VAL A 243 -15.60 -14.59 18.34
N PHE A 244 -15.48 -15.89 18.04
CA PHE A 244 -15.80 -16.98 18.97
C PHE A 244 -14.60 -17.47 19.80
N THR A 245 -13.45 -16.80 19.71
CA THR A 245 -12.27 -17.08 20.55
C THR A 245 -12.11 -16.14 21.74
N PHE A 246 -13.11 -15.27 21.97
CA PHE A 246 -13.23 -14.37 23.11
C PHE A 246 -14.30 -14.90 24.06
#